data_AF-A0A934S1V6-F1
#
_entry.id   AF-A0A934S1V6-F1
#
_cell.length_a   1.000
_cell.length_b   1.000
_cell.length_c   1.000
_cell.angle_alpha   90.00
_cell.angle_beta   90.00
_cell.angle_gamma   90.00
#
_symmetry.space_group_name_H-M   'P 1'
#
loop_
_entity.id
_entity.type
_entity.pdbx_description
1 polymer ?
#
loop_
_entity_poly.entity_id
_entity_poly.type
_entity_poly.pdbx_seq_one_letter_code
_entity_poly.pdbx_strand_id
1 'polypeptide(L)'
;MREITCFSCGFVHQAPAEAQSSQCPRCSGYISLQDYEIAEAWNRRIQTRGNVVILKTGHVSGITIQCHHLTVLGELAGSVDCSGNLIIRSHGKILGKVNCDQLRVEKGAKVEFLNPVSARSAYIDGQVRGQISCSGPVTLEKRARLQGLVRTTSLVVKSGAKHTGTIEMVRPSA
;
A
#
# COMPACT_ATOMS: atom_id res chain seq x y z
N MET A 1 -2.82 -5.80 22.29
CA MET A 1 -3.18 -4.40 21.92
C MET A 1 -2.58 -4.10 20.56
N ARG A 2 -3.27 -3.30 19.75
CA ARG A 2 -2.81 -2.78 18.45
C ARG A 2 -3.07 -1.28 18.35
N GLU A 3 -2.17 -0.57 17.69
CA GLU A 3 -2.34 0.85 17.39
C GLU A 3 -3.29 1.05 16.21
N ILE A 4 -4.24 1.98 16.35
CA ILE A 4 -5.21 2.33 15.30
C ILE A 4 -5.35 3.85 15.19
N THR A 5 -5.69 4.32 13.99
CA THR A 5 -5.87 5.75 13.70
C THR A 5 -7.33 6.04 13.36
N CYS A 6 -7.91 7.08 13.94
CA CYS A 6 -9.25 7.52 13.58
C CYS A 6 -9.31 8.03 12.14
N PHE A 7 -10.33 7.64 11.39
CA PHE A 7 -10.56 8.14 10.02
C PHE A 7 -10.97 9.62 9.97
N SER A 8 -11.64 10.11 11.02
CA SER A 8 -12.23 11.46 11.02
C SER A 8 -11.27 12.53 11.54
N CYS A 9 -10.56 12.25 12.64
CA CYS A 9 -9.70 13.24 13.30
C CYS A 9 -8.20 12.88 13.32
N GLY A 10 -7.81 11.73 12.78
CA GLY A 10 -6.42 11.28 12.75
C GLY A 10 -5.83 10.92 14.13
N PHE A 11 -6.62 10.91 15.20
CA PHE A 11 -6.12 10.53 16.52
C PHE A 11 -5.67 9.06 16.56
N VAL A 12 -4.50 8.82 17.14
CA VAL A 12 -3.89 7.50 17.28
C VAL A 12 -4.14 6.97 18.69
N HIS A 13 -4.66 5.76 18.82
CA HIS A 13 -4.91 5.11 20.10
C HIS A 13 -4.81 3.58 20.01
N GLN A 14 -4.84 2.91 21.16
CA GLN A 14 -4.74 1.45 21.25
C GLN A 14 -6.13 0.81 21.30
N ALA A 15 -6.29 -0.33 20.65
CA ALA A 15 -7.44 -1.23 20.77
C ALA A 15 -6.97 -2.66 21.07
N PRO A 16 -7.81 -3.51 21.69
CA PRO A 16 -7.53 -4.95 21.78
C PRO A 16 -7.28 -5.55 20.40
N ALA A 17 -6.41 -6.55 20.31
CA ALA A 17 -6.04 -7.12 19.00
C ALA A 17 -7.22 -7.85 18.35
N GLU A 18 -8.11 -8.39 19.18
CA GLU A 18 -9.27 -9.22 18.84
C GLU A 18 -10.53 -8.38 18.57
N ALA A 19 -10.49 -7.08 18.93
CA ALA A 19 -11.61 -6.18 18.78
C ALA A 19 -11.99 -6.02 17.31
N GLN A 20 -13.29 -6.15 17.01
CA GLN A 20 -13.85 -5.96 15.66
C GLN A 20 -14.21 -4.51 15.36
N SER A 21 -14.26 -3.67 16.39
CA SER A 21 -14.50 -2.23 16.26
C SER A 21 -13.86 -1.48 17.43
N SER A 22 -13.69 -0.18 17.25
CA SER A 22 -13.30 0.74 18.31
C SER A 22 -14.02 2.07 18.11
N GLN A 23 -14.14 2.84 19.18
CA GLN A 23 -14.59 4.22 19.14
C GLN A 23 -13.39 5.13 19.37
N CYS A 24 -13.26 6.19 18.57
CA CYS A 24 -12.21 7.18 18.78
C CYS A 24 -12.45 7.91 20.12
N PRO A 25 -11.48 7.93 21.05
CA PRO A 25 -11.64 8.61 22.33
C PRO A 25 -11.62 10.15 22.20
N ARG A 26 -11.21 10.69 21.05
CA ARG A 26 -11.16 12.14 20.80
C ARG A 26 -12.44 12.68 20.16
N CYS A 27 -12.98 12.00 19.15
CA CYS A 27 -14.12 12.51 18.36
C CYS A 27 -15.34 11.58 18.36
N SER A 28 -15.31 10.50 19.15
CA SER A 28 -16.37 9.50 19.25
C SER A 28 -16.71 8.76 17.94
N GLY A 29 -15.87 8.92 16.90
CA GLY A 29 -16.08 8.31 15.59
C GLY A 29 -15.92 6.79 15.64
N TYR A 30 -16.81 6.09 14.94
CA TYR A 30 -16.75 4.64 14.78
C TYR A 30 -15.57 4.23 13.88
N ILE A 31 -14.85 3.19 14.29
CA ILE A 31 -13.72 2.64 13.55
C ILE A 31 -13.96 1.13 13.42
N SER A 32 -14.28 0.67 12.20
CA SER A 32 -14.29 -0.77 11.91
C SER A 32 -12.86 -1.30 11.98
N LEU A 33 -12.69 -2.47 12.61
CA LEU A 33 -11.42 -3.18 12.68
C LEU A 33 -11.50 -4.57 12.04
N GLN A 34 -12.55 -4.80 11.25
CA GLN A 34 -12.83 -6.07 10.57
C GLN A 34 -11.84 -6.30 9.44
N ASP A 35 -11.46 -7.56 9.27
CA ASP A 35 -10.69 -8.02 8.13
C ASP A 35 -11.62 -8.38 6.97
N TYR A 36 -11.14 -8.26 5.74
CA TYR A 36 -11.89 -8.59 4.53
C TYR A 36 -11.09 -9.52 3.62
N GLU A 37 -11.76 -10.55 3.11
CA GLU A 37 -11.28 -11.37 2.01
C GLU A 37 -12.20 -11.20 0.80
N ILE A 38 -11.62 -10.77 -0.32
CA ILE A 38 -12.36 -10.44 -1.54
C ILE A 38 -12.08 -11.52 -2.57
N ALA A 39 -13.05 -12.41 -2.77
CA ALA A 39 -12.96 -13.53 -3.71
C ALA A 39 -13.58 -13.25 -5.08
N GLU A 40 -14.38 -12.19 -5.20
CA GLU A 40 -15.20 -11.88 -6.37
C GLU A 40 -15.21 -10.37 -6.68
N ALA A 41 -16.16 -9.95 -7.52
CA ALA A 41 -16.42 -8.55 -7.83
C ALA A 41 -16.71 -7.73 -6.58
N TRP A 42 -15.94 -6.67 -6.35
CA TRP A 42 -16.19 -5.78 -5.23
C TRP A 42 -16.12 -4.30 -5.63
N ASN A 43 -17.26 -3.63 -5.49
CA ASN A 43 -17.45 -2.21 -5.79
C ASN A 43 -18.03 -1.42 -4.61
N ARG A 44 -18.09 -2.02 -3.42
CA ARG A 44 -18.59 -1.37 -2.19
C ARG A 44 -17.45 -0.73 -1.43
N ARG A 45 -17.70 0.41 -0.76
CA ARG A 45 -16.69 1.08 0.06
C ARG A 45 -16.08 0.13 1.10
N ILE A 46 -14.75 0.11 1.22
CA ILE A 46 -14.03 -0.58 2.28
C ILE A 46 -13.30 0.48 3.11
N GLN A 47 -13.69 0.58 4.38
CA GLN A 47 -13.05 1.47 5.33
C GLN A 47 -12.94 0.76 6.69
N THR A 48 -11.75 0.25 6.96
CA THR A 48 -11.43 -0.56 8.15
C THR A 48 -10.01 -0.25 8.64
N ARG A 49 -9.68 -0.58 9.88
CA ARG A 49 -8.29 -0.70 10.36
C ARG A 49 -7.90 -2.16 10.58
N GLY A 50 -8.68 -3.08 10.00
CA GLY A 50 -8.28 -4.46 9.77
C GLY A 50 -7.48 -4.61 8.47
N ASN A 51 -7.16 -5.87 8.17
CA ASN A 51 -6.43 -6.31 6.99
C ASN A 51 -7.39 -6.64 5.85
N VAL A 52 -6.98 -6.35 4.62
CA VAL A 52 -7.76 -6.66 3.43
C VAL A 52 -6.91 -7.54 2.51
N VAL A 53 -7.49 -8.61 2.00
CA VAL A 53 -6.86 -9.50 1.03
C VAL A 53 -7.75 -9.60 -0.21
N ILE A 54 -7.23 -9.18 -1.36
CA ILE A 54 -7.85 -9.44 -2.65
C ILE A 54 -7.31 -10.77 -3.14
N LEU A 55 -8.14 -11.82 -3.12
CA LEU A 55 -7.76 -13.15 -3.58
C LEU A 55 -7.54 -13.16 -5.09
N LYS A 56 -6.95 -14.23 -5.63
CA LYS A 56 -6.62 -14.33 -7.06
C LYS A 56 -7.83 -14.16 -7.99
N THR A 57 -9.02 -14.56 -7.53
CA THR A 57 -10.29 -14.43 -8.25
C THR A 57 -11.01 -13.11 -7.98
N GLY A 58 -10.56 -12.35 -6.97
CA GLY A 58 -11.14 -11.09 -6.57
C GLY A 58 -10.76 -9.96 -7.53
N HIS A 59 -11.72 -9.07 -7.78
CA HIS A 59 -11.47 -7.84 -8.52
C HIS A 59 -12.13 -6.66 -7.81
N VAL A 60 -11.32 -5.63 -7.53
CA VAL A 60 -11.79 -4.38 -6.92
C VAL A 60 -11.68 -3.27 -7.94
N SER A 61 -12.79 -2.56 -8.20
CA SER A 61 -12.81 -1.44 -9.16
C SER A 61 -13.62 -0.26 -8.64
N GLY A 62 -13.19 0.95 -9.01
CA GLY A 62 -13.98 2.17 -8.79
C GLY A 62 -14.09 2.65 -7.34
N ILE A 63 -13.34 2.08 -6.40
CA ILE A 63 -13.37 2.46 -4.99
C ILE A 63 -12.00 2.83 -4.43
N THR A 64 -12.01 3.46 -3.25
CA THR A 64 -10.83 3.61 -2.40
C THR A 64 -10.89 2.58 -1.27
N ILE A 65 -9.85 1.77 -1.12
CA ILE A 65 -9.69 0.85 0.01
C ILE A 65 -8.93 1.60 1.11
N GLN A 66 -9.56 1.81 2.26
CA GLN A 66 -8.90 2.29 3.47
C GLN A 66 -8.77 1.13 4.46
N CYS A 67 -7.53 0.71 4.75
CA CYS A 67 -7.25 -0.45 5.62
C CYS A 67 -5.96 -0.29 6.44
N HIS A 68 -5.63 -1.28 7.27
CA HIS A 68 -4.31 -1.34 7.90
C HIS A 68 -3.27 -1.99 6.99
N HIS A 69 -3.47 -3.25 6.60
CA HIS A 69 -2.67 -3.92 5.58
C HIS A 69 -3.52 -4.32 4.38
N LEU A 70 -2.94 -4.25 3.18
CA LEU A 70 -3.56 -4.73 1.95
C LEU A 70 -2.64 -5.73 1.26
N THR A 71 -3.16 -6.93 0.97
CA THR A 71 -2.49 -7.90 0.10
C THR A 71 -3.29 -8.09 -1.19
N VAL A 72 -2.63 -7.92 -2.33
CA VAL A 72 -3.26 -8.01 -3.66
C VAL A 72 -2.74 -9.24 -4.40
N LEU A 73 -3.59 -10.27 -4.48
CA LEU A 73 -3.36 -11.49 -5.27
C LEU A 73 -4.13 -11.48 -6.60
N GLY A 74 -5.26 -10.76 -6.65
CA GLY A 74 -6.09 -10.57 -7.85
C GLY A 74 -5.93 -9.18 -8.47
N GLU A 75 -7.03 -8.61 -8.95
CA GLU A 75 -7.04 -7.33 -9.65
C GLU A 75 -7.48 -6.16 -8.76
N LEU A 76 -6.77 -5.03 -8.90
CA LEU A 76 -7.05 -3.80 -8.19
C LEU A 76 -7.01 -2.60 -9.15
N ALA A 77 -8.19 -2.10 -9.50
CA ALA A 77 -8.41 -0.89 -10.29
C ALA A 77 -9.07 0.20 -9.42
N GLY A 78 -8.46 0.50 -8.28
CA GLY A 78 -8.95 1.47 -7.30
C GLY A 78 -7.82 2.28 -6.66
N SER A 79 -8.17 3.15 -5.72
CA SER A 79 -7.20 3.86 -4.86
C SER A 79 -6.96 3.08 -3.56
N VAL A 80 -5.79 3.28 -2.96
CA VAL A 80 -5.37 2.59 -1.75
C VAL A 80 -4.87 3.61 -0.74
N ASP A 81 -5.35 3.48 0.50
CA ASP A 81 -4.88 4.23 1.65
C ASP A 81 -4.71 3.25 2.83
N CYS A 82 -3.48 2.76 2.99
CA CYS A 82 -3.11 1.81 4.03
C CYS A 82 -2.30 2.52 5.11
N SER A 83 -2.63 2.31 6.39
CA SER A 83 -1.74 2.76 7.47
C SER A 83 -0.50 1.89 7.64
N GLY A 84 -0.45 0.73 7.00
CA GLY A 84 0.64 -0.24 7.08
C GLY A 84 1.07 -0.73 5.69
N ASN A 85 1.37 -2.02 5.59
CA ASN A 85 1.93 -2.64 4.39
C ASN A 85 0.92 -2.78 3.24
N LEU A 86 1.37 -2.46 2.03
CA LEU A 86 0.75 -2.85 0.77
C LEU A 86 1.62 -3.91 0.08
N ILE A 87 1.14 -5.14 -0.03
CA ILE A 87 1.84 -6.25 -0.69
C ILE A 87 1.15 -6.59 -2.00
N ILE A 88 1.88 -6.51 -3.11
CA ILE A 88 1.39 -6.83 -4.45
C ILE A 88 2.07 -8.10 -4.96
N ARG A 89 1.26 -9.12 -5.23
CA ARG A 89 1.69 -10.42 -5.79
C ARG A 89 1.03 -10.74 -7.13
N SER A 90 0.32 -9.76 -7.71
CA SER A 90 -0.46 -9.91 -8.93
C SER A 90 0.10 -9.09 -10.08
N HIS A 91 -0.59 -9.13 -11.21
CA HIS A 91 -0.30 -8.32 -12.38
C HIS A 91 -1.45 -7.37 -12.65
N GLY A 92 -1.16 -6.14 -13.08
CA GLY A 92 -2.22 -5.21 -13.45
C GLY A 92 -1.82 -3.75 -13.41
N LYS A 93 -2.83 -2.90 -13.58
CA LYS A 93 -2.71 -1.45 -13.53
C LYS A 93 -3.48 -0.91 -12.35
N ILE A 94 -2.81 -0.16 -11.48
CA ILE A 94 -3.46 0.55 -10.38
C ILE A 94 -3.72 1.97 -10.86
N LEU A 95 -5.00 2.24 -11.12
CA LEU A 95 -5.47 3.52 -11.65
C LEU A 95 -5.48 4.60 -10.57
N GLY A 96 -5.73 4.24 -9.31
CA GLY A 96 -5.89 5.19 -8.22
C GLY A 96 -4.57 5.62 -7.57
N LYS A 97 -4.68 6.59 -6.65
CA LYS A 97 -3.55 6.99 -5.78
C LYS A 97 -3.27 5.89 -4.78
N VAL A 98 -2.01 5.74 -4.39
CA VAL A 98 -1.58 4.76 -3.38
C VAL A 98 -0.82 5.48 -2.28
N ASN A 99 -1.34 5.37 -1.06
CA ASN A 99 -0.66 5.77 0.16
C ASN A 99 -0.51 4.52 1.04
N CYS A 100 0.70 4.26 1.52
CA CYS A 100 0.96 3.15 2.43
C CYS A 100 2.16 3.45 3.35
N ASP A 101 2.35 2.66 4.39
CA ASP A 101 3.59 2.74 5.17
C ASP A 101 4.75 2.09 4.39
N GLN A 102 4.59 0.82 4.02
CA GLN A 102 5.57 0.09 3.24
C GLN A 102 4.95 -0.51 1.99
N LEU A 103 5.48 -0.16 0.82
CA LEU A 103 5.14 -0.82 -0.44
C LEU A 103 6.03 -2.05 -0.64
N ARG A 104 5.44 -3.21 -0.92
CA ARG A 104 6.16 -4.43 -1.29
C ARG A 104 5.61 -5.00 -2.59
N VAL A 105 6.44 -5.02 -3.64
CA VAL A 105 6.11 -5.69 -4.92
C VAL A 105 6.93 -6.96 -5.02
N GLU A 106 6.27 -8.11 -4.94
CA GLU A 106 6.94 -9.39 -4.84
C GLU A 106 7.49 -9.90 -6.18
N LYS A 107 8.39 -10.88 -6.11
CA LYS A 107 8.88 -11.62 -7.28
C LYS A 107 7.74 -12.11 -8.15
N GLY A 108 7.87 -11.94 -9.45
CA GLY A 108 6.86 -12.35 -10.42
C GLY A 108 5.75 -11.32 -10.61
N ALA A 109 5.48 -10.41 -9.67
CA ALA A 109 4.46 -9.37 -9.87
C ALA A 109 4.86 -8.38 -10.97
N LYS A 110 3.87 -7.86 -11.71
CA LYS A 110 4.05 -6.81 -12.72
C LYS A 110 2.96 -5.75 -12.57
N VAL A 111 3.30 -4.61 -12.01
CA VAL A 111 2.35 -3.54 -11.71
C VAL A 111 2.71 -2.23 -12.42
N GLU A 112 1.70 -1.57 -12.98
CA GLU A 112 1.81 -0.22 -13.51
C GLU A 112 0.96 0.72 -12.64
N PHE A 113 1.59 1.69 -11.98
CA PHE A 113 0.91 2.76 -11.25
C PHE A 113 0.71 3.95 -12.18
N LEU A 114 -0.53 4.31 -12.43
CA LEU A 114 -0.86 5.48 -13.27
C LEU A 114 -0.82 6.80 -12.49
N ASN A 115 -0.88 6.72 -11.16
CA ASN A 115 -0.73 7.86 -10.26
C ASN A 115 0.49 7.67 -9.35
N PRO A 116 1.05 8.76 -8.79
CA PRO A 116 2.17 8.67 -7.86
C PRO A 116 1.83 7.82 -6.63
N VAL A 117 2.77 6.96 -6.25
CA VAL A 117 2.72 6.20 -4.99
C VAL A 117 3.47 6.98 -3.92
N SER A 118 2.83 7.17 -2.76
CA SER A 118 3.46 7.73 -1.56
C SER A 118 3.62 6.63 -0.51
N ALA A 119 4.84 6.41 -0.04
CA ALA A 119 5.11 5.45 1.01
C ALA A 119 6.18 5.95 2.01
N ARG A 120 6.28 5.34 3.19
CA ARG A 120 7.47 5.51 4.04
C ARG A 120 8.66 4.78 3.44
N SER A 121 8.49 3.52 3.03
CA SER A 121 9.56 2.72 2.42
C SER A 121 9.02 1.84 1.29
N ALA A 122 9.91 1.36 0.43
CA ALA A 122 9.52 0.41 -0.62
C ALA A 122 10.53 -0.72 -0.81
N TYR A 123 10.02 -1.91 -1.07
CA TYR A 123 10.79 -3.11 -1.40
C TYR A 123 10.26 -3.72 -2.70
N ILE A 124 11.08 -3.73 -3.74
CA ILE A 124 10.69 -4.17 -5.08
C ILE A 124 11.53 -5.38 -5.48
N ASP A 125 10.87 -6.51 -5.76
CA ASP A 125 11.48 -7.72 -6.37
C ASP A 125 10.75 -8.13 -7.67
N GLY A 126 9.69 -7.41 -8.02
CA GLY A 126 8.94 -7.58 -9.27
C GLY A 126 9.22 -6.49 -10.31
N GLN A 127 8.31 -6.36 -11.27
CA GLN A 127 8.33 -5.32 -12.29
C GLN A 127 7.38 -4.19 -11.90
N VAL A 128 7.87 -2.95 -11.90
CA VAL A 128 7.10 -1.76 -11.57
C VAL A 128 7.28 -0.72 -12.65
N ARG A 129 6.17 -0.14 -13.11
CA ARG A 129 6.18 1.09 -13.89
C ARG A 129 5.39 2.17 -13.15
N GLY A 130 5.95 3.37 -13.06
CA GLY A 130 5.26 4.51 -12.42
C GLY A 130 6.20 5.36 -11.57
N GLN A 131 5.60 6.30 -10.84
CA GLN A 131 6.32 7.20 -9.93
C GLN A 131 6.17 6.72 -8.49
N ILE A 132 7.29 6.50 -7.81
CA ILE A 132 7.34 6.14 -6.39
C ILE A 132 8.00 7.28 -5.62
N SER A 133 7.32 7.78 -4.59
CA SER A 133 7.84 8.78 -3.66
C SER A 133 7.85 8.19 -2.25
N CYS A 134 9.06 7.98 -1.72
CA CYS A 134 9.28 7.45 -0.39
C CYS A 134 9.92 8.52 0.51
N SER A 135 9.42 8.65 1.75
CA SER A 135 10.07 9.48 2.78
C SER A 135 11.25 8.78 3.46
N GLY A 136 11.42 7.48 3.20
CA GLY A 136 12.45 6.59 3.71
C GLY A 136 13.09 5.78 2.58
N PRO A 137 13.74 4.65 2.88
CA PRO A 137 14.53 3.90 1.91
C PRO A 137 13.69 3.16 0.86
N VAL A 138 14.27 3.02 -0.34
CA VAL A 138 13.79 2.14 -1.40
C VAL A 138 14.82 1.05 -1.67
N THR A 139 14.40 -0.21 -1.67
CA THR A 139 15.25 -1.37 -1.96
C THR A 139 14.79 -2.06 -3.23
N LEU A 140 15.67 -2.15 -4.22
CA LEU A 140 15.50 -2.94 -5.43
C LEU A 140 16.26 -4.26 -5.28
N GLU A 141 15.52 -5.36 -5.25
CA GLU A 141 16.06 -6.72 -5.14
C GLU A 141 16.58 -7.27 -6.46
N LYS A 142 17.22 -8.44 -6.41
CA LYS A 142 17.87 -9.10 -7.55
C LYS A 142 17.00 -9.19 -8.82
N ARG A 143 15.67 -9.30 -8.70
CA ARG A 143 14.76 -9.44 -9.86
C ARG A 143 13.99 -8.15 -10.19
N ALA A 144 14.24 -7.08 -9.45
CA ALA A 144 13.57 -5.81 -9.59
C ALA A 144 13.77 -5.21 -10.98
N ARG A 145 12.68 -4.77 -11.61
CA ARG A 145 12.70 -3.92 -12.80
C ARG A 145 11.81 -2.73 -12.57
N LEU A 146 12.39 -1.57 -12.26
CA LEU A 146 11.64 -0.35 -12.00
C LEU A 146 11.83 0.62 -13.16
N GLN A 147 10.73 1.00 -13.81
CA GLN A 147 10.70 2.03 -14.84
C GLN A 147 9.92 3.26 -14.36
N GLY A 148 10.59 4.40 -14.25
CA GLY A 148 9.98 5.67 -13.86
C GLY A 148 10.79 6.46 -12.84
N LEU A 149 10.13 7.42 -12.22
CA LEU A 149 10.73 8.32 -11.24
C LEU A 149 10.70 7.69 -9.84
N VAL A 150 11.84 7.72 -9.15
CA VAL A 150 11.96 7.33 -7.74
C VAL A 150 12.43 8.54 -6.93
N ARG A 151 11.60 8.99 -5.98
CA ARG A 151 11.99 9.96 -4.94
C ARG A 151 12.22 9.21 -3.65
N THR A 152 13.39 9.33 -3.02
CA THR A 152 13.73 8.56 -1.82
C THR A 152 14.83 9.23 -1.00
N THR A 153 14.94 8.92 0.28
CA THR A 153 16.08 9.35 1.11
C THR A 153 17.30 8.45 0.97
N SER A 154 17.09 7.19 0.60
CA SER A 154 18.15 6.21 0.33
C SER A 154 17.68 5.19 -0.72
N LEU A 155 18.60 4.75 -1.58
CA LEU A 155 18.32 3.73 -2.60
C LEU A 155 19.34 2.60 -2.49
N VAL A 156 18.85 1.38 -2.25
CA VAL A 156 19.66 0.16 -2.25
C VAL A 156 19.32 -0.63 -3.52
N VAL A 157 20.32 -0.91 -4.34
CA VAL A 157 20.15 -1.67 -5.59
C VAL A 157 20.99 -2.93 -5.51
N LYS A 158 20.33 -4.10 -5.41
CA LYS A 158 21.03 -5.39 -5.36
C LYS A 158 21.48 -5.82 -6.76
N SER A 159 22.53 -6.64 -6.79
CA SER A 159 23.04 -7.22 -8.05
C SER A 159 21.94 -7.96 -8.81
N GLY A 160 21.72 -7.57 -10.07
CA GLY A 160 20.67 -8.07 -10.95
C GLY A 160 19.46 -7.15 -11.10
N ALA A 161 19.26 -6.21 -10.18
CA ALA A 161 18.21 -5.20 -10.26
C ALA A 161 18.46 -4.24 -11.45
N LYS A 162 17.37 -3.77 -12.07
CA LYS A 162 17.42 -2.77 -13.14
C LYS A 162 16.48 -1.61 -12.82
N HIS A 163 17.00 -0.40 -12.94
CA HIS A 163 16.22 0.84 -12.90
C HIS A 163 16.35 1.57 -14.24
N THR A 164 15.26 2.17 -14.72
CA THR A 164 15.25 3.00 -15.92
C THR A 164 14.35 4.20 -15.70
N GLY A 165 14.92 5.40 -15.67
CA GLY A 165 14.20 6.65 -15.41
C GLY A 165 15.05 7.58 -14.55
N THR A 166 14.39 8.37 -13.72
CA THR A 166 15.05 9.41 -12.90
C THR A 166 15.03 8.97 -11.44
N ILE A 167 16.11 9.28 -10.71
CA ILE A 167 16.19 9.11 -9.26
C ILE A 167 16.42 10.52 -8.68
N GLU A 168 15.56 10.91 -7.74
CA GLU A 168 15.69 12.16 -7.00
C GLU A 168 15.87 11.83 -5.52
N MET A 169 17.01 12.24 -4.96
CA MET A 169 17.26 12.07 -3.54
C MET A 169 16.59 13.20 -2.78
N VAL A 170 15.67 12.86 -1.88
CA VAL A 170 15.01 13.83 -1.00
C VAL A 170 15.69 13.85 0.36
N ARG A 171 15.79 15.03 0.98
CA ARG A 171 16.26 15.12 2.36
C ARG A 171 15.16 14.60 3.28
N PRO A 172 15.50 13.81 4.33
CA PRO A 172 14.53 13.51 5.37
C PRO A 172 14.04 14.85 5.96
N SER A 173 12.74 15.07 5.92
CA SER A 173 12.13 16.18 6.67
C SER A 173 12.35 15.90 8.16
N ALA A 174 13.15 16.77 8.78
CA ALA A 174 13.49 16.73 10.21
C ALA A 174 12.26 16.83 11.10
#